data_AF-A0A0L8FMT0-F1
#
_entry.id   AF-A0A0L8FMT0-F1
#
_cell.length_a   1.000
_cell.length_b   1.000
_cell.length_c   1.000
_cell.angle_alpha   90.00
_cell.angle_beta   90.00
_cell.angle_gamma   90.00
#
_symmetry.space_group_name_H-M   'P 1'
#
loop_
_entity.id
_entity.type
_entity.pdbx_description
1 polymer ?
#
loop_
_entity_poly.entity_id
_entity_poly.type
_entity_poly.pdbx_seq_one_letter_code
_entity_poly.pdbx_strand_id
1 'polypeptide(L)'
;MFGNRRLAKRSIVGTKISAACQDGRFYTGVIQAVRSSPDVGEVNDTTRMNSDYNNINNQPTANRSSVTLGTSPASSYCVKFENGLIQEVDSKNIIGPGFQAMSSVHLLEGQKVYVTLNGREVTGLVQKHEQLNNEVTIWVRAANSNDVLEISKKLDDVRLLESRKSARLVDQDQDYSKLADFQPEIKKRAVSLNIEVPLKHS
;
A
#
# COMPACT_ATOMS: atom_id res chain seq x y z
N MET A 1 8.29 17.90 -25.47
CA MET A 1 9.12 17.81 -24.25
C MET A 1 8.21 17.41 -23.09
N PHE A 2 8.13 16.12 -22.77
CA PHE A 2 7.40 15.67 -21.59
C PHE A 2 8.35 15.79 -20.40
N GLY A 3 8.06 16.73 -19.50
CA GLY A 3 8.86 16.94 -18.30
C GLY A 3 8.85 15.70 -17.43
N ASN A 4 10.02 15.10 -17.23
CA ASN A 4 10.25 14.12 -16.17
C ASN A 4 10.05 14.80 -14.81
N ARG A 5 8.79 14.92 -14.38
CA ARG A 5 8.49 15.23 -12.98
C ARG A 5 8.91 14.02 -12.15
N ARG A 6 10.16 14.08 -11.66
CA ARG A 6 10.61 13.27 -10.55
C ARG A 6 9.60 13.47 -9.42
N LEU A 7 8.86 12.43 -9.06
CA LEU A 7 8.24 12.41 -7.73
C LEU A 7 9.39 12.60 -6.75
N ALA A 8 9.27 13.60 -5.86
CA ALA A 8 10.16 13.65 -4.71
C ALA A 8 10.13 12.25 -4.06
N LYS A 9 11.31 11.68 -3.77
CA LYS A 9 11.42 10.45 -2.97
C LYS A 9 10.76 10.77 -1.63
N ARG A 10 9.48 10.44 -1.49
CA ARG A 10 8.78 10.56 -0.22
C ARG A 10 9.53 9.66 0.74
N SER A 11 9.92 10.20 1.89
CA SER A 11 10.56 9.41 2.94
C SER A 11 9.67 8.19 3.23
N ILE A 12 10.28 7.01 3.32
CA ILE A 12 9.58 5.78 3.73
C ILE A 12 9.16 5.86 5.20
N VAL A 13 9.85 6.69 6.00
CA VAL A 13 9.46 7.07 7.36
C VAL A 13 8.11 7.79 7.33
N GLY A 14 7.22 7.40 8.24
CA GLY A 14 5.83 7.85 8.28
C GLY A 14 4.87 6.97 7.48
N THR A 15 5.37 6.00 6.70
CA THR A 15 4.51 5.07 5.97
C THR A 15 3.85 4.08 6.93
N LYS A 16 2.50 4.03 6.92
CA LYS A 16 1.72 2.99 7.59
C LYS A 16 1.84 1.67 6.81
N ILE A 17 2.26 0.62 7.48
CA ILE A 17 2.48 -0.73 6.96
C ILE A 17 1.86 -1.77 7.91
N SER A 18 1.79 -3.02 7.48
CA SER A 18 1.49 -4.16 8.36
C SER A 18 2.72 -5.06 8.44
N ALA A 19 3.16 -5.41 9.63
CA ALA A 19 4.40 -6.16 9.83
C ALA A 19 4.15 -7.43 10.66
N ALA A 20 4.78 -8.53 10.26
CA ALA A 20 4.78 -9.76 11.03
C ALA A 20 5.65 -9.58 12.29
N CYS A 21 5.07 -9.84 13.46
CA CYS A 21 5.77 -9.89 14.73
C CYS A 21 6.27 -11.31 15.03
N GLN A 22 6.95 -11.48 16.18
CA GLN A 22 7.54 -12.76 16.60
C GLN A 22 6.51 -13.89 16.75
N ASP A 23 5.24 -13.55 16.96
CA ASP A 23 4.11 -14.48 17.06
C ASP A 23 3.55 -14.92 15.70
N GLY A 24 4.15 -14.47 14.59
CA GLY A 24 3.70 -14.76 13.22
C GLY A 24 2.43 -14.01 12.81
N ARG A 25 1.90 -13.12 13.66
CA ARG A 25 0.74 -12.28 13.33
C ARG A 25 1.20 -10.94 12.78
N PHE A 26 0.35 -10.38 11.94
CA PHE A 26 0.57 -9.10 11.30
C PHE A 26 -0.09 -7.97 12.09
N TYR A 27 0.68 -6.93 12.40
CA TYR A 27 0.21 -5.77 13.14
C TYR A 27 0.47 -4.50 12.35
N THR A 28 -0.50 -3.59 12.42
CA THR A 28 -0.36 -2.26 11.83
C THR A 28 0.68 -1.46 12.57
N GLY A 29 1.54 -0.77 11.84
CA GLY A 29 2.55 0.12 12.40
C GLY A 29 2.97 1.21 11.43
N VAL A 30 3.79 2.14 11.93
CA VAL A 30 4.35 3.24 11.16
C VAL A 30 5.87 3.16 11.21
N ILE A 31 6.52 3.19 10.04
CA ILE A 31 7.98 3.20 9.93
C ILE A 31 8.51 4.50 10.56
N GLN A 32 9.36 4.38 11.57
CA GLN A 32 10.01 5.50 12.27
C GLN A 32 11.42 5.77 11.74
N ALA A 33 12.14 4.72 11.38
CA ALA A 33 13.50 4.83 10.87
C ALA A 33 13.85 3.67 9.93
N VAL A 34 14.87 3.90 9.11
CA VAL A 34 15.42 2.94 8.15
C VAL A 34 16.76 2.46 8.68
N ARG A 35 16.98 1.15 8.71
CA ARG A 35 18.26 0.55 9.14
C ARG A 35 18.86 -0.21 7.95
N SER A 36 19.89 0.36 7.35
CA SER A 36 20.70 -0.35 6.36
C SER A 36 21.68 -1.26 7.09
N SER A 37 21.65 -2.57 6.85
CA SER A 37 22.79 -3.41 7.17
C SER A 37 24.02 -2.90 6.39
N PRO A 38 25.21 -2.83 7.00
CA PRO A 38 26.42 -2.62 6.22
C PRO A 38 26.55 -3.81 5.26
N ASP A 39 26.81 -3.50 3.99
CA ASP A 39 27.08 -4.46 2.94
C ASP A 39 28.30 -5.29 3.37
N VAL A 40 28.09 -6.52 3.84
CA VAL A 40 29.20 -7.43 4.14
C VAL A 40 29.68 -7.95 2.80
N GLY A 41 30.62 -7.21 2.19
CA GLY A 41 31.31 -7.65 1.01
C GLY A 41 31.92 -9.03 1.26
N GLU A 42 31.54 -10.01 0.43
CA GLU A 42 32.18 -11.32 0.36
C GLU A 42 33.69 -11.15 0.27
N VAL A 43 34.40 -11.48 1.35
CA VAL A 43 35.86 -11.61 1.33
C VAL A 43 36.17 -12.97 0.70
N ASN A 44 36.28 -13.00 -0.62
CA ASN A 44 36.80 -14.17 -1.34
C ASN A 44 38.32 -14.24 -1.15
N ASP A 45 38.76 -14.82 -0.04
CA ASP A 45 40.15 -15.20 0.16
C ASP A 45 40.46 -16.47 -0.65
N THR A 46 40.93 -16.29 -1.87
CA THR A 46 41.70 -17.31 -2.60
C THR A 46 43.01 -16.70 -3.07
N THR A 47 43.95 -16.64 -2.13
CA THR A 47 45.37 -16.46 -2.36
C THR A 47 45.92 -17.53 -3.33
N ARG A 48 46.22 -17.17 -4.60
CA ARG A 48 47.21 -17.87 -5.45
C ARG A 48 47.97 -16.91 -6.39
N MET A 49 49.25 -16.76 -6.04
CA MET A 49 50.44 -16.28 -6.77
C MET A 49 50.39 -16.18 -8.31
N ASN A 50 50.75 -15.01 -8.86
CA ASN A 50 51.87 -14.80 -9.81
C ASN A 50 52.08 -13.28 -9.99
N SER A 51 53.16 -12.69 -9.47
CA SER A 51 54.45 -12.44 -10.14
C SER A 51 54.38 -11.45 -11.32
N ASP A 52 55.08 -10.33 -11.09
CA ASP A 52 55.80 -9.49 -12.05
C ASP A 52 55.01 -8.65 -13.05
N TYR A 53 54.86 -7.34 -12.76
CA TYR A 53 55.46 -6.24 -13.55
C TYR A 53 55.30 -4.89 -12.83
N ASN A 54 56.41 -4.15 -12.76
CA ASN A 54 56.54 -2.84 -12.11
C ASN A 54 55.95 -1.70 -12.97
N ASN A 55 55.02 -0.96 -12.36
CA ASN A 55 54.89 0.50 -12.23
C ASN A 55 55.54 1.42 -13.30
N ILE A 56 54.72 2.28 -13.94
CA ILE A 56 54.82 3.76 -13.93
C ILE A 56 53.63 4.31 -14.76
N ASN A 57 52.67 4.97 -14.09
CA ASN A 57 51.96 6.19 -14.53
C ASN A 57 50.83 6.51 -13.54
N ASN A 58 51.18 7.30 -12.51
CA ASN A 58 50.21 7.97 -11.65
C ASN A 58 49.60 9.16 -12.38
N GLN A 59 48.39 8.99 -12.88
CA GLN A 59 47.36 10.05 -12.86
C GLN A 59 46.00 9.37 -12.67
N PRO A 60 45.18 9.87 -11.73
CA PRO A 60 44.00 9.17 -11.26
C PRO A 60 43.02 9.05 -12.40
N THR A 61 42.86 7.84 -12.94
CA THR A 61 41.62 7.50 -13.61
C THR A 61 40.55 7.72 -12.57
N ALA A 62 39.75 8.77 -12.76
CA ALA A 62 38.49 8.89 -12.07
C ALA A 62 37.74 7.61 -12.43
N ASN A 63 37.88 6.61 -11.57
CA ASN A 63 36.97 5.50 -11.42
C ASN A 63 35.62 6.19 -11.26
N ARG A 64 34.98 6.40 -12.40
CA ARG A 64 33.55 6.51 -12.51
C ARG A 64 33.09 5.12 -12.09
N SER A 65 33.11 4.90 -10.78
CA SER A 65 32.20 4.02 -10.12
C SER A 65 30.88 4.47 -10.68
N SER A 66 30.41 3.75 -11.71
CA SER A 66 29.00 3.74 -12.02
C SER A 66 28.40 3.29 -10.71
N VAL A 67 27.97 4.27 -9.92
CA VAL A 67 26.98 4.10 -8.90
C VAL A 67 25.77 3.65 -9.69
N THR A 68 25.76 2.37 -10.05
CA THR A 68 24.53 1.65 -10.27
C THR A 68 23.86 1.83 -8.92
N LEU A 69 22.90 2.76 -8.86
CA LEU A 69 22.00 2.92 -7.73
C LEU A 69 21.14 1.65 -7.65
N GLY A 70 21.77 0.51 -7.40
CA GLY A 70 21.18 -0.58 -6.66
C GLY A 70 21.08 -0.04 -5.26
N THR A 71 20.00 0.68 -4.98
CA THR A 71 19.49 0.83 -3.63
C THR A 71 19.46 -0.58 -3.06
N SER A 72 20.48 -0.98 -2.28
CA SER A 72 20.30 -2.12 -1.40
C SER A 72 19.18 -1.65 -0.48
N PRO A 73 17.95 -2.20 -0.63
CA PRO A 73 16.87 -1.77 0.23
C PRO A 73 17.37 -2.04 1.65
N ALA A 74 17.19 -1.07 2.54
CA ALA A 74 17.46 -1.32 3.94
C ALA A 74 16.85 -2.66 4.34
N SER A 75 17.68 -3.54 4.89
CA SER A 75 17.29 -4.89 5.23
C SER A 75 16.18 -4.86 6.28
N SER A 76 16.24 -3.87 7.18
CA SER A 76 15.35 -3.71 8.32
C SER A 76 14.86 -2.27 8.53
N TYR A 77 13.73 -2.16 9.22
CA TYR A 77 13.03 -0.93 9.52
C TYR A 77 12.64 -0.91 10.99
N CYS A 78 12.73 0.26 11.62
CA CYS A 78 12.19 0.47 12.95
C CYS A 78 10.71 0.86 12.81
N VAL A 79 9.81 0.02 13.32
CA VAL A 79 8.36 0.18 13.20
C VAL A 79 7.77 0.44 14.59
N LYS A 80 6.96 1.50 14.70
CA LYS A 80 6.11 1.75 15.87
C LYS A 80 4.71 1.19 15.62
N PHE A 81 4.33 0.18 16.38
CA PHE A 81 3.02 -0.48 16.28
C PHE A 81 1.92 0.29 17.02
N GLU A 82 0.67 -0.05 16.74
CA GLU A 82 -0.52 0.57 17.36
C GLU A 82 -0.57 0.41 18.89
N ASN A 83 0.00 -0.67 19.43
CA ASN A 83 0.12 -0.89 20.88
C ASN A 83 1.25 -0.06 21.53
N GLY A 84 1.97 0.76 20.75
CA GLY A 84 3.07 1.60 21.20
C GLY A 84 4.44 0.92 21.22
N LEU A 85 4.52 -0.39 20.99
CA LEU A 85 5.79 -1.10 20.90
C LEU A 85 6.57 -0.64 19.66
N ILE A 86 7.89 -0.59 19.81
CA ILE A 86 8.82 -0.28 18.73
C ILE A 86 9.70 -1.50 18.50
N GLN A 87 9.71 -2.02 17.28
CA GLN A 87 10.50 -3.20 16.92
C GLN A 87 11.26 -2.97 15.61
N GLU A 88 12.40 -3.65 15.47
CA GLU A 88 13.08 -3.81 14.20
C GLU A 88 12.45 -4.96 13.41
N VAL A 89 12.11 -4.69 12.14
CA VAL A 89 11.41 -5.62 11.26
C VAL A 89 12.10 -5.64 9.91
N ASP A 90 12.40 -6.85 9.40
CA ASP A 90 12.95 -7.02 8.06
C ASP A 90 11.95 -6.62 6.97
N SER A 91 12.46 -6.08 5.86
CA SER A 91 11.67 -5.74 4.67
C SER A 91 10.75 -6.87 4.18
N LYS A 92 11.21 -8.13 4.27
CA LYS A 92 10.47 -9.35 3.89
C LYS A 92 9.26 -9.63 4.77
N ASN A 93 9.23 -9.08 5.98
CA ASN A 93 8.17 -9.27 6.96
C ASN A 93 7.15 -8.12 6.95
N ILE A 94 7.25 -7.20 5.99
CA ILE A 94 6.39 -6.02 5.87
C ILE A 94 5.47 -6.17 4.66
N ILE A 95 4.19 -5.90 4.86
CA ILE A 95 3.13 -5.84 3.85
C ILE A 95 2.69 -4.39 3.67
N GLY A 96 2.64 -3.95 2.42
CA GLY A 96 2.18 -2.61 2.07
C GLY A 96 2.89 -2.01 0.85
N PRO A 97 2.59 -0.74 0.52
CA PRO A 97 3.17 -0.08 -0.65
C PRO A 97 4.70 -0.04 -0.58
N GLY A 98 5.37 -0.61 -1.58
CA GLY A 98 6.84 -0.71 -1.63
C GLY A 98 7.44 -1.90 -0.88
N PHE A 99 6.60 -2.79 -0.34
CA PHE A 99 6.99 -4.01 0.37
C PHE A 99 6.28 -5.24 -0.21
N GLN A 100 6.16 -6.32 0.57
CA GLN A 100 5.50 -7.55 0.15
C GLN A 100 4.00 -7.34 -0.10
N ALA A 101 3.44 -8.17 -0.98
CA ALA A 101 2.03 -8.17 -1.34
C ALA A 101 1.22 -9.12 -0.44
N MET A 102 -0.11 -8.97 -0.40
CA MET A 102 -0.99 -9.87 0.36
C MET A 102 -0.84 -11.34 -0.06
N SER A 103 -0.49 -11.61 -1.33
CA SER A 103 -0.30 -12.96 -1.86
C SER A 103 0.84 -13.75 -1.21
N SER A 104 1.78 -13.09 -0.52
CA SER A 104 2.87 -13.77 0.20
C SER A 104 2.52 -14.14 1.65
N VAL A 105 1.31 -13.80 2.11
CA VAL A 105 0.92 -13.90 3.52
C VAL A 105 0.28 -15.23 3.85
N HIS A 106 0.58 -15.74 5.04
CA HIS A 106 -0.11 -16.86 5.67
C HIS A 106 -0.85 -16.32 6.90
N LEU A 107 -2.17 -16.13 6.80
CA LEU A 107 -2.97 -15.59 7.90
C LEU A 107 -3.22 -16.65 8.99
N LEU A 108 -3.00 -16.29 10.25
CA LEU A 108 -3.30 -17.12 11.42
C LEU A 108 -4.72 -16.86 11.93
N GLU A 109 -5.32 -17.87 12.57
CA GLU A 109 -6.61 -17.72 13.27
C GLU A 109 -6.54 -16.58 14.29
N GLY A 110 -7.55 -15.70 14.33
CA GLY A 110 -7.60 -14.49 15.14
C GLY A 110 -6.87 -13.28 14.53
N GLN A 111 -6.26 -13.40 13.35
CA GLN A 111 -5.63 -12.25 12.67
C GLN A 111 -6.69 -11.20 12.32
N LYS A 112 -6.47 -9.95 12.77
CA LYS A 112 -7.32 -8.82 12.39
C LYS A 112 -7.11 -8.51 10.91
N VAL A 113 -8.20 -8.42 10.17
CA VAL A 113 -8.21 -8.09 8.73
C VAL A 113 -9.33 -7.11 8.40
N TYR A 114 -9.24 -6.50 7.22
CA TYR A 114 -10.22 -5.59 6.65
C TYR A 114 -10.73 -6.15 5.33
N VAL A 115 -12.04 -6.11 5.13
CA VAL A 115 -12.71 -6.58 3.91
C VAL A 115 -13.83 -5.62 3.54
N THR A 116 -14.22 -5.60 2.27
CA THR A 116 -15.38 -4.84 1.82
C THR A 116 -16.62 -5.73 1.76
N LEU A 117 -17.66 -5.33 2.50
CA LEU A 117 -18.97 -6.00 2.54
C LEU A 117 -20.06 -4.94 2.32
N ASN A 118 -20.97 -5.19 1.36
CA ASN A 118 -22.07 -4.27 1.02
C ASN A 118 -21.60 -2.83 0.74
N GLY A 119 -20.46 -2.69 0.05
CA GLY A 119 -19.87 -1.38 -0.29
C GLY A 119 -19.24 -0.64 0.89
N ARG A 120 -19.17 -1.24 2.09
CA ARG A 120 -18.52 -0.67 3.27
C ARG A 120 -17.33 -1.53 3.68
N GLU A 121 -16.27 -0.89 4.15
CA GLU A 121 -15.18 -1.61 4.79
C GLU A 121 -15.60 -2.05 6.19
N VAL A 122 -15.35 -3.31 6.51
CA VAL A 122 -15.61 -3.90 7.82
C VAL A 122 -14.36 -4.59 8.32
N THR A 123 -14.17 -4.58 9.64
CA THR A 123 -13.10 -5.33 10.30
C THR A 123 -13.59 -6.72 10.66
N GLY A 124 -12.71 -7.71 10.56
CA GLY A 124 -12.98 -9.09 10.98
C GLY A 124 -11.77 -9.79 11.56
N LEU A 125 -12.00 -10.98 12.09
CA LEU A 125 -10.99 -11.91 12.58
C LEU A 125 -10.94 -13.13 11.67
N VAL A 126 -9.75 -13.52 11.23
CA VAL A 126 -9.54 -14.74 10.44
C VAL A 126 -9.90 -15.95 11.30
N GLN A 127 -10.71 -16.86 10.78
CA GLN A 127 -10.98 -18.14 11.40
C GLN A 127 -10.07 -19.22 10.80
N LYS A 128 -9.99 -19.28 9.47
CA LYS A 128 -9.18 -20.25 8.74
C LYS A 128 -8.67 -19.63 7.44
N HIS A 129 -7.45 -19.99 7.03
CA HIS A 129 -6.90 -19.68 5.73
C HIS A 129 -6.57 -20.97 4.98
N GLU A 130 -7.24 -21.20 3.85
CA GLU A 130 -7.03 -22.34 2.96
C GLU A 130 -6.18 -21.93 1.75
N GLN A 131 -4.90 -22.28 1.79
CA GLN A 131 -3.90 -21.76 0.86
C GLN A 131 -4.03 -22.31 -0.56
N LEU A 132 -4.47 -23.56 -0.70
CA LEU A 132 -4.62 -24.19 -2.01
C LEU A 132 -5.64 -23.43 -2.88
N ASN A 133 -6.67 -22.88 -2.24
CA ASN A 133 -7.79 -22.20 -2.90
C ASN A 133 -7.72 -20.67 -2.75
N ASN A 134 -6.65 -20.15 -2.11
CA ASN A 134 -6.46 -18.75 -1.72
C ASN A 134 -7.71 -18.16 -1.06
N GLU A 135 -8.31 -18.91 -0.13
CA GLU A 135 -9.59 -18.56 0.47
C GLU A 135 -9.47 -18.42 1.99
N VAL A 136 -10.10 -17.38 2.53
CA VAL A 136 -10.01 -16.99 3.94
C VAL A 136 -11.42 -16.89 4.49
N THR A 137 -11.67 -17.66 5.54
CA THR A 137 -12.89 -17.59 6.34
C THR A 137 -12.71 -16.58 7.46
N ILE A 138 -13.64 -15.65 7.61
CA ILE A 138 -13.53 -14.50 8.49
C ILE A 138 -14.83 -14.32 9.28
N TRP A 139 -14.68 -14.08 10.58
CA TRP A 139 -15.77 -13.59 11.43
C TRP A 139 -15.81 -12.06 11.40
N VAL A 140 -16.90 -11.51 10.89
CA VAL A 140 -17.17 -10.07 10.84
C VAL A 140 -18.36 -9.75 11.72
N ARG A 141 -18.36 -8.58 12.36
CA ARG A 141 -19.58 -8.08 13.02
C ARG A 141 -20.53 -7.50 11.97
N ALA A 142 -21.80 -7.88 12.03
CA ALA A 142 -22.83 -7.26 11.20
C ALA A 142 -22.94 -5.77 11.55
N ALA A 143 -23.11 -4.92 10.55
CA ALA A 143 -23.15 -3.46 10.76
C ALA A 143 -24.36 -2.99 11.60
N ASN A 144 -25.40 -3.83 11.71
CA ASN A 144 -26.71 -3.44 12.23
C ASN A 144 -27.19 -4.34 13.38
N SER A 145 -26.41 -5.36 13.76
CA SER A 145 -26.71 -6.26 14.87
C SER A 145 -25.41 -6.64 15.56
N ASN A 146 -25.48 -7.05 16.83
CA ASN A 146 -24.32 -7.62 17.52
C ASN A 146 -23.96 -9.03 17.04
N ASP A 147 -24.62 -9.51 15.99
CA ASP A 147 -24.39 -10.83 15.43
C ASP A 147 -23.05 -10.88 14.71
N VAL A 148 -22.39 -12.03 14.85
CA VAL A 148 -21.17 -12.36 14.13
C VAL A 148 -21.58 -13.15 12.89
N LEU A 149 -21.15 -12.69 11.72
CA LEU A 149 -21.33 -13.38 10.46
C LEU A 149 -20.02 -14.04 10.05
N GLU A 150 -20.11 -15.30 9.63
CA GLU A 150 -19.02 -16.00 8.95
C GLU A 150 -19.11 -15.72 7.45
N ILE A 151 -18.02 -15.22 6.87
CA ILE A 151 -17.92 -14.99 5.43
C ILE A 151 -16.66 -15.65 4.90
N SER A 152 -16.70 -16.02 3.62
CA SER A 152 -15.53 -16.51 2.89
C SER A 152 -15.13 -15.54 1.78
N LYS A 153 -13.83 -15.26 1.66
CA LYS A 153 -13.26 -14.32 0.68
C LYS A 153 -11.97 -14.85 0.08
N LYS A 154 -11.66 -14.44 -1.15
CA LYS A 154 -10.33 -14.66 -1.72
C LYS A 154 -9.30 -13.82 -0.97
N LEU A 155 -8.08 -14.33 -0.82
CA LEU A 155 -6.99 -13.64 -0.12
C LEU A 155 -6.74 -12.23 -0.67
N ASP A 156 -6.88 -12.05 -1.98
CA ASP A 156 -6.71 -10.75 -2.66
C ASP A 156 -7.80 -9.73 -2.29
N ASP A 157 -8.97 -10.17 -1.83
CA ASP A 157 -10.05 -9.30 -1.33
C ASP A 157 -9.88 -8.95 0.16
N VAL A 158 -8.91 -9.57 0.83
CA VAL A 158 -8.59 -9.37 2.25
C VAL A 158 -7.40 -8.43 2.39
N ARG A 159 -7.47 -7.53 3.38
CA ARG A 159 -6.42 -6.54 3.62
C ARG A 159 -5.94 -6.60 5.07
N LEU A 160 -4.64 -6.44 5.27
CA LEU A 160 -4.02 -6.25 6.59
C LEU A 160 -3.97 -4.79 7.03
N LEU A 161 -4.38 -3.86 6.15
CA LEU A 161 -4.42 -2.43 6.39
C LEU A 161 -5.80 -1.90 6.03
N GLU A 162 -6.31 -0.99 6.85
CA GLU A 162 -7.52 -0.23 6.54
C GLU A 162 -7.34 0.50 5.19
N SER A 163 -8.39 0.50 4.37
CA SER A 163 -8.37 1.27 3.13
C SER A 163 -8.21 2.73 3.48
N ARG A 164 -7.16 3.36 2.98
CA ARG A 164 -7.10 4.83 3.00
C ARG A 164 -8.27 5.33 2.15
N LYS A 165 -9.17 6.12 2.73
CA LYS A 165 -10.11 6.93 1.94
C LYS A 165 -9.29 7.64 0.87
N SER A 166 -9.75 7.57 -0.38
CA SER A 166 -9.01 8.09 -1.52
C SER A 166 -8.59 9.54 -1.26
N ALA A 167 -7.29 9.82 -1.36
CA ALA A 167 -6.76 11.19 -1.23
C ALA A 167 -7.38 12.17 -2.26
N ARG A 168 -8.04 11.64 -3.31
CA ARG A 168 -8.78 12.42 -4.30
C ARG A 168 -9.96 13.19 -3.71
N LEU A 169 -10.48 12.79 -2.54
CA LEU A 169 -11.57 13.50 -1.87
C LEU A 169 -11.10 14.62 -0.93
N VAL A 170 -9.79 14.74 -0.66
CA VAL A 170 -9.27 15.71 0.32
C VAL A 170 -8.95 17.08 -0.32
N ASP A 171 -8.70 17.14 -1.63
CA ASP A 171 -8.48 18.40 -2.36
C ASP A 171 -9.77 18.95 -3.01
N GLN A 172 -10.94 18.41 -2.66
CA GLN A 172 -12.21 18.85 -3.20
C GLN A 172 -13.21 19.24 -2.11
N ASP A 173 -12.75 19.94 -1.08
CA ASP A 173 -13.53 21.02 -0.45
C ASP A 173 -13.63 22.21 -1.43
N GLN A 174 -13.99 21.94 -2.69
CA GLN A 174 -14.51 22.99 -3.55
C GLN A 174 -15.91 23.25 -3.06
N ASP A 175 -16.09 24.41 -2.44
CA ASP A 175 -17.35 25.00 -2.03
C ASP A 175 -18.42 24.90 -3.15
N TYR A 176 -19.09 23.75 -3.28
CA TYR A 176 -20.21 23.57 -4.21
C TYR A 176 -21.38 24.51 -3.86
N SER A 177 -21.40 25.03 -2.62
CA SER A 177 -22.31 26.08 -2.19
C SER A 177 -22.14 27.40 -2.96
N LYS A 178 -20.93 27.73 -3.46
CA LYS A 178 -20.68 28.98 -4.21
C LYS A 178 -21.06 28.89 -5.69
N LEU A 179 -21.29 27.68 -6.22
CA LEU A 179 -21.71 27.46 -7.60
C LEU A 179 -23.24 27.56 -7.79
N ALA A 180 -24.02 27.57 -6.71
CA ALA A 180 -25.47 27.71 -6.77
C ALA A 180 -25.93 29.17 -7.04
N ASP A 181 -25.10 30.17 -6.71
CA ASP A 181 -25.48 31.59 -6.81
C ASP A 181 -25.27 32.20 -8.20
N PHE A 182 -24.65 31.48 -9.14
CA PHE A 182 -24.60 31.89 -10.54
C PHE A 182 -25.73 31.20 -11.33
N GLN A 183 -26.97 31.61 -11.07
CA GLN A 183 -27.99 31.58 -12.11
C GLN A 183 -27.71 32.75 -13.07
N PRO A 184 -27.17 32.54 -14.28
CA PRO A 184 -27.39 33.53 -15.34
C PRO A 184 -28.90 33.54 -15.59
N GLU A 185 -29.51 34.71 -15.65
CA GLU A 185 -30.94 34.89 -15.93
C GLU A 185 -31.39 34.00 -17.09
N ILE A 186 -31.99 32.86 -16.76
CA ILE A 186 -32.60 31.99 -17.75
C ILE A 186 -33.84 32.74 -18.19
N LYS A 187 -33.72 33.46 -19.32
CA LYS A 187 -34.86 33.98 -20.06
C LYS A 187 -35.87 32.83 -20.20
N LYS A 188 -36.96 32.95 -19.45
CA LYS A 188 -38.04 31.97 -19.37
C LYS A 188 -38.49 31.65 -20.80
N ARG A 189 -38.16 30.47 -21.32
CA ARG A 189 -38.86 29.92 -22.48
C ARG A 189 -40.26 29.54 -21.98
N ALA A 190 -41.28 30.21 -22.51
CA ALA A 190 -42.66 29.87 -22.23
C ALA A 190 -42.93 28.41 -22.62
N VAL A 191 -43.43 27.63 -21.68
CA VAL A 191 -43.80 26.23 -21.89
C VAL A 191 -45.20 26.24 -22.48
N SER A 192 -45.37 25.82 -23.74
CA SER A 192 -46.69 25.64 -24.33
C SER A 192 -47.32 24.36 -23.77
N LEU A 193 -48.50 24.49 -23.16
CA LEU A 193 -49.21 23.45 -22.41
C LEU A 193 -50.00 22.43 -23.26
N ASN A 194 -49.79 22.34 -24.57
CA ASN A 194 -50.59 21.44 -25.42
C ASN A 194 -49.68 20.41 -26.09
N ILE A 195 -49.72 19.16 -25.59
CA ILE A 195 -49.13 17.99 -26.25
C ILE A 195 -50.26 17.29 -26.99
N GLU A 196 -50.25 17.35 -28.31
CA GLU A 196 -51.19 16.61 -29.16
C GLU A 196 -50.62 15.22 -29.44
N VAL A 197 -51.34 14.17 -29.03
CA VAL A 197 -50.93 12.77 -29.17
C VAL A 197 -51.65 12.17 -30.39
N PRO A 198 -50.94 11.64 -31.40
CA PRO A 198 -51.61 11.03 -32.55
C PRO A 198 -52.35 9.75 -32.17
N LEU A 199 -53.64 9.68 -32.50
CA LEU A 199 -54.45 8.47 -32.37
C LEU A 199 -54.04 7.46 -33.45
N LYS A 200 -53.62 6.27 -33.00
CA LYS A 200 -53.32 5.13 -33.88
C LYS A 200 -54.61 4.69 -34.59
N HIS A 201 -54.60 4.72 -35.91
CA HIS A 201 -55.62 4.03 -36.71
C HIS A 201 -55.25 2.55 -36.80
N SER A 202 -56.24 1.71 -36.52
CA SER A 202 -56.24 0.26 -36.78
C SER A 202 -56.49 -0.03 -38.26
#